data_AF-A0A8S2SFD9-F1
#
_entry.id   AF-A0A8S2SFD9-F1
#
_cell.length_a   1.000
_cell.length_b   1.000
_cell.length_c   1.000
_cell.angle_alpha   90.00
_cell.angle_beta   90.00
_cell.angle_gamma   90.00
#
_symmetry.space_group_name_H-M   'P 1'
#
loop_
_entity.id
_entity.type
_entity.pdbx_description
1 polymer ?
#
loop_
_entity_poly.entity_id
_entity_poly.type
_entity_poly.pdbx_seq_one_letter_code
_entity_poly.pdbx_strand_id
1 'polypeptide(L)' 'HRHVKSISDSAAKNLHFQAPEIDTELSLITTAVDIYSLGMVTLEASTILVF' A
#
# COMPACT_ATOMS: atom_id res chain seq x y z
N HIS A 1 4.39 -0.95 -30.41
CA HIS A 1 4.31 -0.05 -29.25
C HIS A 1 3.64 -0.79 -28.09
N ARG A 2 4.42 -1.32 -27.14
CA ARG A 2 3.90 -2.00 -25.94
C ARG A 2 3.52 -0.91 -24.95
N HIS A 3 2.24 -0.66 -24.76
CA HIS A 3 1.74 0.27 -23.74
C HIS A 3 2.07 -0.32 -22.37
N VAL A 4 3.20 0.11 -21.80
CA VAL A 4 3.53 -0.19 -20.40
C VAL A 4 2.47 0.54 -19.58
N LYS A 5 1.50 -0.20 -19.04
CA LYS A 5 0.56 0.35 -18.05
C LYS A 5 1.41 0.89 -16.91
N SER A 6 1.45 2.21 -16.79
CA SER A 6 2.13 2.90 -15.71
C SER A 6 1.65 2.31 -14.38
N ILE A 7 2.59 1.92 -13.53
CA ILE A 7 2.33 1.37 -12.19
C ILE A 7 1.49 2.35 -11.33
N SER A 8 1.43 3.64 -11.73
CA SER A 8 0.59 4.66 -11.12
C SER A 8 -0.91 4.32 -11.09
N ASP A 9 -1.45 3.64 -12.10
CA ASP A 9 -2.88 3.26 -12.13
C ASP A 9 -3.21 2.08 -11.19
N SER A 10 -2.19 1.32 -10.76
CA SER A 10 -2.36 0.26 -9.75
C SER A 10 -2.22 0.79 -8.33
N ALA A 11 -1.53 1.91 -8.12
CA ALA A 11 -1.39 2.52 -6.80
C ALA A 11 -2.75 2.97 -6.23
N ALA A 12 -3.62 3.53 -7.07
CA ALA A 12 -4.99 3.90 -6.68
C ALA A 12 -5.88 2.71 -6.27
N LYS A 13 -5.48 1.47 -6.61
CA LYS A 13 -6.17 0.24 -6.20
C LYS A 13 -5.63 -0.36 -4.89
N ASN A 14 -4.52 0.16 -4.39
CA ASN A 14 -3.82 -0.35 -3.21
C ASN A 14 -4.07 0.51 -1.96
N LEU A 15 -5.19 1.23 -1.89
CA LEU A 15 -5.58 2.06 -0.75
C LEU A 15 -5.55 1.29 0.59
N HIS A 16 -5.76 -0.03 0.54
CA HIS A 16 -5.73 -0.91 1.71
C HIS A 16 -4.34 -1.04 2.36
N PHE A 17 -3.27 -0.79 1.59
CA PHE A 17 -1.88 -0.85 2.05
C PHE A 17 -1.30 0.54 2.33
N GLN A 18 -2.04 1.60 2.04
CA GLN A 18 -1.60 2.97 2.20
C GLN A 18 -1.85 3.43 3.64
N ALA A 19 -0.81 3.97 4.28
CA ALA A 19 -0.93 4.54 5.62
C ALA A 19 -1.86 5.77 5.61
N PRO A 20 -2.75 5.92 6.60
CA PRO A 20 -3.80 6.95 6.60
C PRO A 20 -3.25 8.38 6.58
N GLU A 21 -2.06 8.61 7.12
CA GLU A 21 -1.39 9.91 7.14
C GLU A 21 -0.95 10.38 5.75
N ILE A 22 -0.82 9.49 4.75
CA ILE A 22 -0.40 9.89 3.41
C ILE A 22 -1.45 10.78 2.73
N ASP A 23 -2.74 10.58 2.98
CA ASP A 23 -3.82 11.30 2.31
C ASP A 23 -4.29 12.56 3.06
N THR A 24 -3.49 13.00 4.05
CA THR A 24 -3.76 14.22 4.81
C THR A 24 -2.98 15.40 4.24
N GLU A 25 -3.46 16.64 4.39
CA GLU A 25 -2.74 17.85 3.93
C GLU A 25 -1.36 18.04 4.61
N LEU A 26 -1.08 17.27 5.66
CA LEU A 26 0.18 17.20 6.38
C LEU A 26 0.86 15.83 6.19
N SER A 27 0.91 15.31 4.96
CA SER A 27 1.59 14.03 4.64
C SER A 27 3.03 14.00 5.15
N LEU A 28 3.21 13.55 6.39
CA LEU A 28 4.51 13.40 7.02
C LEU A 28 5.03 12.01 6.67
N ILE A 29 5.74 11.92 5.55
CA ILE A 29 6.31 10.64 5.11
C ILE A 29 7.45 10.28 6.04
N THR A 30 7.24 9.24 6.84
CA THR A 30 8.22 8.69 7.78
C THR A 30 8.29 7.17 7.61
N THR A 31 9.25 6.52 8.26
CA THR A 31 9.36 5.06 8.27
C THR A 31 8.11 4.36 8.83
N ALA A 32 7.25 5.06 9.58
CA ALA A 32 5.97 4.52 10.05
C ALA A 32 5.04 4.09 8.91
N VAL A 33 5.11 4.80 7.77
CA VAL A 33 4.35 4.49 6.56
C VAL A 33 4.70 3.10 6.03
N ASP A 34 5.99 2.79 5.92
CA ASP A 34 6.47 1.49 5.43
C ASP A 34 6.07 0.36 6.39
N ILE A 35 6.10 0.62 7.70
CA ILE A 35 5.70 -0.34 8.75
C ILE A 35 4.21 -0.67 8.62
N TYR A 36 3.35 0.33 8.38
CA TYR A 36 1.92 0.13 8.16
C TYR A 36 1.68 -0.78 6.94
N SER A 37 2.28 -0.45 5.80
CA SER A 37 2.14 -1.23 4.58
C SER A 37 2.61 -2.67 4.76
N LEU A 38 3.74 -2.88 5.46
CA LEU A 38 4.26 -4.21 5.79
C LEU A 38 3.29 -5.00 6.67
N GLY A 39 2.68 -4.35 7.67
CA GLY A 39 1.66 -4.95 8.53
C GLY A 39 0.45 -5.46 7.74
N MET A 40 -0.05 -4.64 6.80
CA MET A 40 -1.19 -5.02 5.96
C MET A 40 -0.87 -6.20 5.03
N VAL A 41 0.32 -6.23 4.42
CA VAL A 41 0.78 -7.37 3.62
C VAL A 41 0.90 -8.64 4.48
N THR A 42 1.40 -8.51 5.70
CA THR A 42 1.55 -9.64 6.62
C THR A 42 0.19 -10.22 7.02
N LEU A 43 -0.80 -9.37 7.28
CA LEU A 43 -2.17 -9.80 7.59
C LEU A 43 -2.82 -10.52 6.40
N GLU A 44 -2.68 -9.99 5.18
CA GLU A 44 -3.18 -10.64 3.97
C GLU A 44 -2.52 -12.02 3.77
N ALA A 45 -1.19 -12.10 3.88
CA ALA A 45 -0.45 -13.35 3.77
C ALA A 45 -0.85 -14.36 4.85
N SER A 46 -1.05 -13.92 6.09
CA SER A 46 -1.50 -14.78 7.19
C SER A 46 -2.91 -15.32 6.96
N THR A 47 -3.80 -14.51 6.37
CA THR A 47 -5.15 -14.94 6.04
C THR A 47 -5.14 -16.01 4.96
N ILE A 48 -4.23 -15.92 3.98
CA ILE A 48 -4.06 -16.93 2.93
C ILE A 48 -3.44 -18.22 3.46
N LEU A 49 -2.51 -18.14 4.42
CA LEU A 49 -1.79 -19.30 4.95
C LEU A 49 -2.58 -20.12 5.98
N VAL A 50 -3.69 -19.60 6.51
CA VAL A 50 -4.51 -20.25 7.55
C VAL A 50 -5.68 -21.06 6.96
N PHE A 51 -5.86 -21.09 5.65
CA PHE A 51 -6.82 -21.94 4.92
C PHE A 51 -6.11 -22.97 4.03
#